data_AF-A0A851GT25-F1
#
_entry.id   AF-A0A851GT25-F1
#
_cell.length_a   1.000
_cell.length_b   1.000
_cell.length_c   1.000
_cell.angle_alpha   90.00
_cell.angle_beta   90.00
_cell.angle_gamma   90.00
#
_symmetry.space_group_name_H-M   'P 1'
#
loop_
_entity.id
_entity.type
_entity.pdbx_description
1 polymer ?
#
loop_
_entity_poly.entity_id
_entity_poly.type
_entity_poly.pdbx_seq_one_letter_code
_entity_poly.pdbx_strand_id
1 'polypeptide(L)'
;MRNILLIIIVSLLHSCDNPNGKVTESKQLNERITRLEQKMDSLTHTSNTEVEGYSNKSTVSEDGHCQGITKKGTQCKRKAKNNGYCWQHGG
;
A
#
# COMPACT_ATOMS: atom_id res chain seq x y z
N MET A 1 44.07 -11.43 -51.54
CA MET A 1 44.57 -11.22 -50.16
C MET A 1 43.82 -10.11 -49.39
N ARG A 2 43.35 -9.02 -50.02
CA ARG A 2 42.55 -7.95 -49.36
C ARG A 2 41.17 -8.39 -48.81
N ASN A 3 40.51 -9.36 -49.44
CA ASN A 3 39.18 -9.83 -48.97
C ASN A 3 39.23 -10.72 -47.73
N ILE A 4 40.32 -11.45 -47.50
CA ILE A 4 40.46 -12.32 -46.32
C ILE A 4 40.67 -11.47 -45.06
N LEU A 5 41.39 -10.35 -45.17
CA LEU A 5 41.63 -9.42 -44.06
C LEU A 5 40.34 -8.74 -43.58
N LEU A 6 39.41 -8.41 -44.49
CA LEU A 6 38.12 -7.82 -44.14
C LEU A 6 37.21 -8.81 -43.37
N ILE A 7 37.28 -10.11 -43.71
CA ILE A 7 36.50 -11.15 -43.02
C ILE A 7 36.96 -11.33 -41.57
N ILE A 8 38.27 -11.20 -41.31
CA ILE A 8 38.83 -11.30 -39.95
C ILE A 8 38.43 -10.08 -39.11
N ILE A 9 38.43 -8.88 -39.68
CA ILE A 9 38.02 -7.64 -39.00
C ILE A 9 36.52 -7.68 -38.63
N VAL A 10 35.66 -8.17 -39.52
CA VAL A 10 34.22 -8.32 -39.25
C VAL A 10 33.94 -9.39 -38.19
N SER A 11 34.74 -10.45 -38.14
CA SER A 11 34.60 -11.52 -37.15
C SER A 11 35.05 -11.09 -35.74
N LEU A 12 36.04 -10.19 -35.63
CA LEU A 12 36.52 -9.67 -34.35
C LEU A 12 35.61 -8.57 -33.74
N LEU A 13 34.75 -7.93 -34.54
CA LEU A 13 33.83 -6.88 -34.09
C LEU A 13 32.48 -7.40 -33.57
N HIS A 14 32.21 -8.70 -33.65
CA HIS A 14 30.93 -9.29 -33.20
C HIS A 14 30.92 -9.84 -31.76
N SER A 15 31.98 -9.60 -30.99
CA SER A 15 32.09 -10.12 -29.61
C SER A 15 31.86 -9.05 -28.55
N CYS A 16 30.66 -8.48 -28.48
CA CYS A 16 30.18 -7.75 -27.31
C CYS A 16 28.65 -7.72 -27.37
N ASP A 17 27.96 -8.68 -26.77
CA ASP A 17 26.65 -8.46 -26.15
C ASP A 17 26.17 -9.75 -25.48
N ASN A 18 26.28 -9.82 -24.16
CA ASN A 18 25.57 -10.81 -23.33
C ASN A 18 24.31 -10.11 -22.79
N PRO A 19 23.11 -10.35 -23.37
CA PRO A 19 21.90 -9.62 -23.00
C PRO A 19 21.28 -10.07 -21.66
N ASN A 20 21.80 -11.12 -21.01
CA ASN A 20 21.07 -11.79 -19.93
C ASN A 20 21.38 -11.31 -18.50
N GLY A 21 22.35 -10.40 -18.31
CA GLY A 21 22.75 -9.95 -16.96
C GLY A 21 21.88 -8.87 -16.30
N LYS A 22 21.20 -8.03 -17.08
CA LYS A 22 20.35 -6.92 -16.56
C LYS A 22 18.86 -7.26 -16.49
N VAL A 23 18.47 -8.36 -17.13
CA VAL A 23 17.06 -8.74 -17.30
C VAL A 23 16.46 -9.31 -16.02
N THR A 24 17.26 -9.91 -15.13
CA THR A 24 16.81 -10.46 -13.85
C THR A 24 16.44 -9.38 -12.84
N GLU A 25 17.24 -8.31 -12.71
CA GLU A 25 16.91 -7.16 -11.84
C GLU A 25 15.68 -6.40 -12.34
N SER A 26 15.57 -6.18 -13.67
CA SER A 26 14.40 -5.50 -14.24
C SER A 26 13.12 -6.33 -14.09
N LYS A 27 13.21 -7.66 -14.21
CA LYS A 27 12.08 -8.58 -13.94
C LYS A 27 11.68 -8.55 -12.47
N GLN A 28 12.65 -8.56 -11.55
CA GLN A 28 12.38 -8.45 -10.11
C GLN A 28 11.76 -7.09 -9.75
N LEU A 29 12.19 -6.01 -10.40
CA LEU A 29 11.63 -4.68 -10.21
C LEU A 29 10.18 -4.59 -10.70
N ASN A 30 9.89 -5.14 -11.88
CA ASN A 30 8.54 -5.17 -12.44
C ASN A 30 7.58 -5.98 -11.56
N GLU A 31 8.03 -7.10 -11.01
CA GLU A 31 7.24 -7.89 -10.05
C GLU A 31 6.95 -7.10 -8.76
N ARG A 32 7.93 -6.34 -8.24
CA ARG A 32 7.74 -5.47 -7.07
C ARG A 32 6.75 -4.35 -7.34
N ILE A 33 6.77 -3.76 -8.54
CA ILE A 33 5.81 -2.72 -8.96
C ILE A 33 4.39 -3.30 -8.95
N THR A 34 4.17 -4.46 -9.61
CA THR A 34 2.85 -5.10 -9.65
C THR A 34 2.32 -5.45 -8.25
N ARG A 35 3.18 -5.95 -7.35
CA ARG A 35 2.79 -6.23 -5.95
C ARG A 35 2.41 -4.95 -5.18
N LEU A 36 3.04 -3.81 -5.49
CA LEU A 36 2.74 -2.53 -4.86
C LEU A 36 1.44 -1.92 -5.39
N GLU A 37 1.17 -2.05 -6.69
CA GLU A 37 -0.09 -1.62 -7.33
C GLU A 37 -1.27 -2.39 -6.73
N GLN A 38 -1.18 -3.73 -6.65
CA GLN A 38 -2.22 -4.57 -6.01
C GLN A 38 -2.47 -4.21 -4.54
N LYS A 39 -1.41 -3.84 -3.83
CA LYS A 39 -1.51 -3.40 -2.44
C LYS A 39 -2.25 -2.05 -2.36
N MET A 40 -1.98 -1.13 -3.28
CA MET A 40 -2.68 0.16 -3.36
C MET A 40 -4.18 -0.02 -3.66
N ASP A 41 -4.54 -0.93 -4.57
CA ASP A 41 -5.93 -1.24 -4.89
C ASP A 41 -6.68 -1.86 -3.70
N SER A 42 -6.00 -2.72 -2.93
CA SER A 42 -6.56 -3.33 -1.72
C SER A 42 -6.76 -2.33 -0.58
N LEU A 43 -5.88 -1.33 -0.45
CA LEU A 43 -6.00 -0.24 0.53
C LEU A 43 -7.08 0.78 0.14
N THR A 44 -7.42 0.90 -1.14
CA THR A 44 -8.42 1.85 -1.63
C THR A 44 -9.83 1.25 -1.68
N HIS A 45 -9.99 -0.07 -1.81
CA HIS A 45 -11.29 -0.73 -1.74
C HIS A 45 -11.87 -0.93 -0.33
N THR A 46 -11.07 -0.74 0.74
CA THR A 46 -11.59 -0.69 2.11
C THR A 46 -12.18 0.67 2.49
N SER A 47 -12.16 1.64 1.56
CA SER A 47 -12.49 3.03 1.81
C SER A 47 -13.58 3.53 0.85
N ASN A 48 -14.68 2.79 0.73
CA ASN A 48 -15.93 3.29 0.15
C ASN A 48 -17.13 2.56 0.76
N THR A 49 -17.28 2.74 2.07
CA THR A 49 -18.61 3.03 2.60
C THR A 49 -18.52 4.43 3.20
N GLU A 50 -19.14 5.36 2.47
CA GLU A 50 -19.60 6.68 2.91
C GLU A 50 -18.58 7.84 2.89
N VAL A 51 -18.88 8.76 1.98
CA VAL A 51 -18.27 10.07 1.77
C VAL A 51 -18.62 10.99 2.94
N GLU A 52 -17.66 11.45 3.73
CA GLU A 52 -17.74 12.76 4.40
C GLU A 52 -16.34 13.39 4.53
N GLY A 53 -16.31 14.71 4.36
CA GLY A 53 -15.11 15.51 4.20
C GLY A 53 -14.18 15.55 5.41
N TYR A 54 -13.13 16.34 5.26
CA TYR A 54 -12.10 16.63 6.25
C TYR A 54 -12.70 16.87 7.65
N SER A 55 -12.77 15.82 8.46
CA SER A 55 -13.22 15.90 9.83
C SER A 55 -12.11 15.32 10.68
N ASN A 56 -11.53 16.17 11.52
CA ASN A 56 -10.63 15.77 12.59
C ASN A 56 -11.22 14.51 13.24
N LYS A 57 -10.54 13.38 13.07
CA LYS A 57 -10.89 12.12 13.72
C LYS A 57 -10.58 12.25 15.21
N SER A 58 -11.34 13.08 15.90
CA SER A 58 -11.67 12.81 17.29
C SER A 58 -12.31 11.43 17.28
N THR A 59 -11.82 10.56 18.14
CA THR A 59 -12.26 9.18 18.37
C THR A 59 -13.68 9.16 18.96
N VAL A 60 -14.62 9.74 18.23
CA VAL A 60 -16.04 9.62 18.49
C VAL A 60 -16.41 8.28 17.90
N SER A 61 -16.74 7.34 18.79
CA SER A 61 -17.42 6.09 18.51
C SER A 61 -18.36 6.25 17.31
N GLU A 62 -18.34 5.30 16.37
CA GLU A 62 -19.07 5.38 15.10
C GLU A 62 -20.56 5.75 15.27
N ASP A 63 -21.16 5.46 16.42
CA ASP A 63 -22.56 5.79 16.73
C ASP A 63 -22.74 7.06 17.60
N GLY A 64 -21.66 7.74 18.00
CA GLY A 64 -21.66 8.82 18.99
C GLY A 64 -21.94 8.35 20.43
N HIS A 65 -21.97 7.04 20.68
CA HIS A 65 -22.29 6.43 21.98
C HIS A 65 -21.05 6.08 22.79
N CYS A 66 -21.16 6.10 24.11
CA CYS A 66 -20.07 5.80 25.01
C CYS A 66 -19.61 4.33 24.86
N GLN A 67 -18.32 4.13 24.66
CA GLN A 67 -17.70 2.81 24.50
C GLN A 67 -17.47 2.07 25.83
N GLY A 68 -17.84 2.69 26.96
CA GLY A 68 -17.67 2.08 28.29
C GLY A 68 -18.68 0.96 28.55
N ILE A 69 -18.26 -0.04 29.33
CA ILE A 69 -19.11 -1.15 29.77
C ILE A 69 -19.60 -0.87 31.19
N THR A 70 -20.91 -0.98 31.41
CA THR A 70 -21.50 -0.79 32.73
C THR A 70 -21.11 -1.93 33.68
N LYS A 71 -21.30 -1.74 34.99
CA LYS A 71 -21.11 -2.82 35.98
C LYS A 71 -22.00 -4.05 35.74
N LYS A 72 -23.07 -3.92 34.95
CA LYS A 72 -23.96 -5.02 34.56
C LYS A 72 -23.47 -5.76 33.31
N GLY A 73 -22.33 -5.36 32.72
CA GLY A 73 -21.75 -5.98 31.52
C GLY A 73 -22.32 -5.49 30.19
N THR A 74 -23.26 -4.54 30.20
CA THR A 74 -23.86 -4.00 28.97
C THR A 74 -23.17 -2.70 28.53
N GLN A 75 -23.17 -2.44 27.22
CA GLN A 75 -22.61 -1.21 26.63
C GLN A 75 -23.37 0.03 27.13
N CYS A 76 -22.62 1.09 27.42
CA CYS A 76 -23.17 2.37 27.84
C CYS A 76 -23.91 3.05 26.69
N LYS A 77 -25.21 3.30 26.87
CA LYS A 77 -26.07 3.95 25.85
C LYS A 77 -25.99 5.48 25.85
N ARG A 78 -25.09 6.08 26.64
CA ARG A 78 -24.98 7.54 26.74
C ARG A 78 -24.16 8.10 25.60
N LYS A 79 -24.33 9.38 25.28
CA LYS A 79 -23.49 10.04 24.27
C LYS A 79 -22.03 10.13 24.74
N ALA A 80 -21.09 9.79 23.86
CA ALA A 80 -19.68 10.06 24.06
C ALA A 80 -19.42 11.57 23.95
N LYS A 81 -18.56 12.09 24.82
CA LYS A 81 -18.20 13.50 24.85
C LYS A 81 -16.77 13.69 24.33
N ASN A 82 -15.79 13.04 24.96
CA ASN A 82 -14.42 13.01 24.50
C ASN A 82 -13.83 11.60 24.58
N ASN A 83 -12.91 11.29 23.67
CA ASN A 83 -12.21 10.00 23.58
C ASN A 83 -13.14 8.77 23.54
N GLY A 84 -14.37 8.90 23.03
CA GLY A 84 -15.33 7.79 22.97
C GLY A 84 -16.04 7.47 24.29
N TYR A 85 -15.84 8.25 25.35
CA TYR A 85 -16.43 8.01 26.68
C TYR A 85 -17.38 9.14 27.12
N CYS A 86 -18.28 8.81 28.06
CA CYS A 86 -19.13 9.80 28.73
C CYS A 86 -18.54 10.19 30.09
N TRP A 87 -19.12 11.19 30.74
CA TRP A 87 -18.70 11.70 32.05
C TRP A 87 -18.66 10.66 33.19
N GLN A 88 -19.30 9.49 33.04
CA GLN A 88 -19.16 8.39 34.00
C GLN A 88 -18.02 7.42 33.70
N HIS A 89 -17.55 7.41 32.45
CA HIS A 89 -16.48 6.55 31.98
C HIS A 89 -15.22 7.35 31.61
N GLY A 90 -15.05 8.55 32.17
CA GLY A 90 -13.83 9.36 32.04
C GLY A 90 -13.77 10.26 30.80
N GLY A 91 -14.91 10.63 30.20
CA GLY A 91 -15.00 11.53 29.04
C GLY A 91 -15.64 12.89 29.30
#